data_AF-A0A2V9WY29-F1
#
_entry.id   AF-A0A2V9WY29-F1
#
_cell.length_a   1.000
_cell.length_b   1.000
_cell.length_c   1.000
_cell.angle_alpha   90.00
_cell.angle_beta   90.00
_cell.angle_gamma   90.00
#
_symmetry.space_group_name_H-M   'P 1'
#
loop_
_entity.id
_entity.type
_entity.pdbx_description
1 polymer ?
#
loop_
_entity_poly.entity_id
_entity_poly.type
_entity_poly.pdbx_seq_one_letter_code
_entity_poly.pdbx_strand_id
1 'polypeptide(L)' 'MLSRVNRPDRRQVIQAMSDAILHRGPDSSGFFERDNVSFGFRRLAILDLSANGDQPMSSPDG' A
#
# COMPACT_ATOMS: atom_id res chain seq x y z
N MET A 1 -21.00 4.32 -27.01
CA MET A 1 -21.42 3.55 -25.82
C MET A 1 -20.26 2.63 -25.44
N LEU A 2 -19.26 3.15 -24.74
CA LEU A 2 -18.11 2.35 -24.30
C LEU A 2 -18.55 1.53 -23.09
N SER A 3 -18.49 0.21 -23.22
CA SER A 3 -18.75 -0.73 -22.13
C SER A 3 -17.83 -0.42 -20.95
N ARG A 4 -18.41 -0.26 -19.76
CA ARG A 4 -17.66 -0.17 -18.52
C ARG A 4 -16.98 -1.53 -18.31
N VAL A 5 -15.66 -1.59 -18.55
CA VAL A 5 -14.83 -2.69 -18.07
C VAL A 5 -15.08 -2.79 -16.58
N ASN A 6 -15.53 -3.95 -16.09
CA ASN A 6 -15.67 -4.21 -14.67
C ASN A 6 -14.26 -4.21 -14.06
N ARG A 7 -13.86 -3.07 -13.48
CA ARG A 7 -12.54 -2.94 -12.86
C ARG A 7 -12.61 -3.56 -11.47
N PRO A 8 -11.67 -4.44 -11.10
CA PRO A 8 -11.62 -4.97 -9.76
C PRO A 8 -11.40 -3.86 -8.74
N ASP A 9 -11.84 -4.10 -7.51
CA ASP A 9 -11.59 -3.20 -6.40
C ASP A 9 -10.06 -3.05 -6.20
N ARG A 10 -9.57 -1.82 -6.36
CA ARG A 10 -8.12 -1.53 -6.33
C ARG A 10 -7.50 -1.81 -4.97
N ARG A 11 -8.25 -1.54 -3.90
CA ARG A 11 -7.82 -1.79 -2.53
C ARG A 11 -7.59 -3.28 -2.33
N GLN A 12 -8.54 -4.10 -2.77
CA GLN A 12 -8.43 -5.56 -2.69
C GLN A 12 -7.25 -6.11 -3.50
N VAL A 13 -7.07 -5.61 -4.73
CA VAL A 13 -5.97 -6.04 -5.60
C VAL A 13 -4.61 -5.73 -4.96
N ILE A 14 -4.40 -4.49 -4.52
CA ILE A 14 -3.14 -4.08 -3.89
C ILE A 14 -2.92 -4.79 -2.55
N GLN A 15 -3.98 -5.05 -1.78
CA GLN A 15 -3.87 -5.83 -0.56
C GLN A 15 -3.39 -7.26 -0.85
N ALA A 16 -4.00 -7.96 -1.80
CA ALA A 16 -3.59 -9.30 -2.20
C ALA A 16 -2.12 -9.35 -2.70
N MET A 17 -1.71 -8.35 -3.51
CA MET A 17 -0.33 -8.23 -3.96
C MET A 17 0.64 -7.99 -2.81
N SER A 18 0.26 -7.14 -1.84
CA SER A 18 1.05 -6.85 -0.65
C SER A 18 1.14 -8.06 0.28
N ASP A 19 0.05 -8.82 0.47
CA ASP A 19 0.03 -10.05 1.27
C ASP A 19 0.95 -11.13 0.69
N ALA A 20 1.05 -11.23 -0.64
CA ALA A 20 1.94 -12.19 -1.30
C ALA A 20 3.44 -11.99 -0.95
N ILE A 21 3.83 -10.78 -0.52
CA ILE A 21 5.19 -10.45 -0.10
C ILE A 21 5.32 -10.19 1.40
N LEU A 22 4.35 -10.62 2.22
CA LEU A 22 4.32 -10.40 3.67
C LEU A 22 5.61 -10.83 4.38
N HIS A 23 6.23 -11.93 3.95
CA HIS A 23 7.48 -12.44 4.50
C HIS A 23 8.66 -11.43 4.42
N ARG A 24 8.58 -10.42 3.55
CA ARG A 24 9.61 -9.37 3.41
C ARG A 24 9.43 -8.21 4.39
N GLY A 25 8.27 -8.13 5.04
CA GLY A 25 7.94 -7.07 5.99
C GLY A 25 6.76 -7.48 6.87
N PRO A 26 7.01 -8.37 7.85
CA PRO A 26 5.96 -8.92 8.71
C PRO A 26 5.48 -7.96 9.80
N ASP A 27 6.21 -6.87 10.07
CA ASP A 27 5.99 -6.03 11.24
C ASP A 27 4.79 -5.08 11.05
N SER A 28 4.61 -4.54 9.84
CA SER A 28 3.43 -3.74 9.52
C SER A 28 3.13 -3.68 8.03
N SER A 29 1.92 -3.19 7.71
CA SER A 29 1.48 -2.92 6.34
C SER A 29 0.82 -1.57 6.25
N GLY A 30 0.99 -0.89 5.12
CA GLY A 30 0.34 0.38 4.86
C GLY A 30 -0.06 0.52 3.40
N PHE A 31 -1.02 1.40 3.15
CA PHE A 31 -1.63 1.54 1.84
C PHE A 31 -2.05 2.98 1.58
N PHE A 32 -1.97 3.38 0.32
CA PHE A 32 -2.33 4.72 -0.13
C PHE A 32 -3.09 4.62 -1.45
N GLU A 33 -4.16 5.39 -1.60
CA GLU A 33 -4.96 5.42 -2.84
C GLU A 33 -5.31 6.85 -3.24
N ARG A 34 -5.18 7.15 -4.53
CA ARG A 34 -5.69 8.36 -5.21
C ARG A 34 -6.44 7.95 -6.49
N ASP A 35 -6.94 8.91 -7.24
CA ASP A 35 -7.83 8.69 -8.40
C ASP A 35 -7.33 7.66 -9.40
N ASN A 36 -6.03 7.56 -9.65
CA ASN A 36 -5.46 6.65 -10.65
C ASN A 36 -4.25 5.85 -10.16
N VAL A 37 -3.96 5.85 -8.85
CA VAL A 37 -2.80 5.17 -8.28
C VAL A 37 -3.15 4.56 -6.92
N SER A 38 -2.62 3.35 -6.68
CA SER A 38 -2.70 2.67 -5.38
C SER A 38 -1.32 2.10 -5.04
N PHE A 39 -0.85 2.33 -3.80
CA PHE A 39 0.39 1.78 -3.26
C PHE A 39 0.10 0.85 -2.08
N GLY A 40 0.92 -0.19 -1.95
CA GLY A 40 0.96 -1.06 -0.78
C GLY A 40 2.40 -1.27 -0.33
N PHE A 41 2.63 -1.24 0.98
CA PHE A 41 3.94 -1.41 1.59
C PHE A 41 3.92 -2.51 2.65
N ARG A 42 5.02 -3.27 2.74
CA ARG A 42 5.32 -4.23 3.81
C ARG A 42 6.58 -3.79 4.53
N ARG A 43 6.49 -3.64 5.84
CA ARG A 43 7.59 -3.12 6.65
C ARG A 43 8.27 -4.22 7.44
N LEU A 44 9.58 -4.32 7.26
CA LEU A 44 10.49 -4.91 8.24
C LEU A 44 11.13 -3.75 9.00
N ALA A 45 10.76 -3.56 10.26
CA ALA A 45 11.15 -2.46 11.10
C ALA A 45 12.56 -2.70 11.65
N ILE A 46 13.56 -2.08 11.01
CA ILE A 46 14.98 -2.20 11.41
C ILE A 46 15.50 -0.87 11.98
N LEU A 47 15.14 0.25 11.34
CA LEU A 47 15.50 1.60 11.75
C LEU A 47 14.24 2.42 12.02
N ASP A 48 14.33 3.25 13.06
CA ASP A 48 13.22 4.02 13.63
C ASP A 48 11.97 3.16 13.86
N LEU A 49 11.96 2.43 14.98
CA LEU A 49 10.85 1.53 15.33
C LEU A 49 9.59 2.26 15.81
N SER A 50 9.62 3.60 15.84
CA SER A 50 8.45 4.41 16.22
C SER A 50 7.44 4.52 15.07
N ALA A 51 6.27 5.08 15.39
CA ALA A 51 5.24 5.39 14.40
C ALA A 51 5.70 6.39 13.33
N ASN A 52 6.77 7.16 13.59
CA ASN A 52 7.32 8.09 12.59
C ASN A 52 8.01 7.35 11.42
N GLY A 53 8.44 6.11 11.65
CA GLY A 53 9.03 5.25 10.63
C GLY A 53 8.02 4.46 9.79
N ASP A 54 6.72 4.66 10.01
CA ASP A 54 5.66 3.97 9.26
C ASP A 54 5.54 4.46 7.82
N GLN A 55 5.01 3.58 6.98
CA GLN A 55 4.93 3.76 5.53
C GLN A 55 3.52 3.42 5.04
N PRO A 56 3.05 3.98 3.91
CA PRO A 56 3.76 4.91 3.03
C PRO A 56 3.96 6.30 3.65
N MET A 57 5.15 6.86 3.50
CA MET A 57 5.42 8.25 3.89
C MET A 57 4.70 9.23 2.96
N SER A 58 4.25 10.34 3.54
CA SER A 58 3.73 11.49 2.81
C SER A 58 4.71 12.65 2.95
N SER A 59 4.94 13.40 1.87
CA SER A 59 5.64 14.68 1.93
C SER A 59 4.66 15.79 2.36
N PRO A 60 5.16 16.95 2.83
CA PRO A 60 4.29 18.06 3.24
C PRO A 60 3.39 18.63 2.13
N ASP A 61 3.76 18.42 0.86
CA ASP A 61 3.07 18.88 -0.34
C ASP A 61 2.13 17.83 -0.98
N GLY A 62 2.18 16.57 -0.51
CA GLY A 62 1.18 15.54 -0.79
C GLY A 62 1.19 14.96 -2.19
#